data_AF-A0A4S5JJT4-F1
#
_entry.id   AF-A0A4S5JJT4-F1
#
_cell.length_a   1.000
_cell.length_b   1.000
_cell.length_c   1.000
_cell.angle_alpha   90.00
_cell.angle_beta   90.00
_cell.angle_gamma   90.00
#
_symmetry.space_group_name_H-M   'P 1'
#
loop_
_entity.id
_entity.type
_entity.pdbx_description
1 polymer ?
#
loop_
_entity_poly.entity_id
_entity_poly.type
_entity_poly.pdbx_seq_one_letter_code
_entity_poly.pdbx_strand_id
1 'polypeptide(L)'
;MPELEITDNDIDEFLQDYNQRLSDASMALEFDDDRRAIIKSWHDVQACPGSGKTTIVAAKLLILEKKLRSADMGVCVLTHTNVARNEIIARIESHPSGFRLTQYPNFIGTIQEFVNRYLATPYLRSIEMNLSA
;
A
#
# COMPACT_ATOMS: atom_id res chain seq x y z
N MET A 1 2.72 -14.91 13.24
CA MET A 1 3.08 -14.12 12.06
C MET A 1 4.57 -13.83 12.14
N PRO A 2 5.34 -13.86 11.04
CA PRO A 2 6.69 -13.30 11.09
C PRO A 2 6.58 -11.86 11.58
N GLU A 3 7.51 -11.45 12.43
CA GLU A 3 7.59 -10.08 12.90
C GLU A 3 7.93 -9.22 11.67
N LEU A 4 6.90 -8.63 11.05
CA LEU A 4 7.03 -7.71 9.93
C LEU A 4 7.52 -6.38 10.48
N GLU A 5 8.78 -6.37 10.90
CA GLU A 5 9.46 -5.17 11.34
C GLU A 5 10.01 -4.41 10.13
N ILE A 6 9.79 -3.09 10.13
CA ILE A 6 10.43 -2.15 9.23
C ILE A 6 11.52 -1.44 10.04
N THR A 7 12.77 -1.60 9.62
CA THR A 7 13.94 -0.98 10.25
C THR A 7 14.34 0.29 9.52
N ASP A 8 15.20 1.12 10.12
CA ASP A 8 15.77 2.28 9.42
C ASP A 8 16.56 1.87 8.17
N ASN A 9 17.28 0.73 8.21
CA ASN A 9 17.94 0.18 7.03
C ASN A 9 16.97 -0.12 5.87
N ASP A 10 15.77 -0.65 6.14
CA ASP A 10 14.78 -0.88 5.08
C ASP A 10 14.31 0.44 4.45
N ILE A 11 14.18 1.49 5.26
CA ILE A 11 13.80 2.83 4.80
C ILE A 11 14.93 3.44 3.97
N ASP A 12 16.18 3.32 4.43
CA ASP A 12 17.36 3.83 3.73
C ASP A 12 17.55 3.15 2.37
N GLU A 13 17.44 1.82 2.33
CA GLU A 13 17.48 1.04 1.07
C GLU A 13 16.36 1.45 0.12
N PHE A 14 15.15 1.67 0.64
CA PHE A 14 14.03 2.16 -0.16
C PHE A 14 14.31 3.56 -0.73
N LEU A 15 14.73 4.52 0.11
CA LEU A 15 14.99 5.89 -0.33
C LEU A 15 16.10 5.94 -1.37
N GLN A 16 17.16 5.14 -1.21
CA GLN A 16 18.24 5.03 -2.18
C GLN A 16 17.74 4.49 -3.53
N ASP A 17 17.03 3.35 -3.53
CA ASP A 17 16.48 2.71 -4.73
C ASP A 17 15.45 3.60 -5.43
N TYR A 18 14.57 4.25 -4.66
CA TYR A 18 13.55 5.16 -5.18
C TYR A 18 14.17 6.41 -5.81
N ASN A 19 15.07 7.10 -5.10
CA ASN A 19 15.65 8.36 -5.55
C ASN A 19 16.60 8.18 -6.73
N GLN A 20 17.33 7.06 -6.82
CA GLN A 20 18.22 6.77 -7.96
C GLN A 20 17.46 6.61 -9.29
N ARG A 21 16.16 6.27 -9.23
CA ARG A 21 15.33 6.07 -10.42
C ARG A 21 14.65 7.36 -10.90
N LEU A 22 14.74 8.45 -10.15
CA LEU A 22 14.12 9.72 -10.53
C LEU A 22 14.92 10.40 -11.65
N SER A 23 14.21 10.92 -12.64
CA SER A 23 14.79 11.75 -13.71
C SER A 23 15.10 13.17 -13.25
N ASP A 24 14.42 13.66 -12.21
CA ASP A 24 14.59 14.98 -11.62
C ASP A 24 14.97 14.83 -10.13
N ALA A 25 16.22 15.20 -9.81
CA ALA A 25 16.74 15.12 -8.45
C ALA A 25 16.04 16.05 -7.47
N SER A 26 15.35 17.11 -7.94
CA SER A 26 14.56 17.99 -7.07
C SER A 26 13.32 17.30 -6.48
N MET A 27 12.96 16.12 -7.01
CA MET A 27 11.86 15.29 -6.53
C MET A 27 12.31 14.15 -5.62
N ALA A 28 13.56 14.17 -5.18
CA ALA A 28 14.08 13.22 -4.21
C ALA A 28 13.19 13.19 -2.97
N LEU A 29 12.83 11.98 -2.55
CA LEU A 29 12.07 11.72 -1.37
C LEU A 29 13.00 11.70 -0.16
N GLU A 30 12.63 12.42 0.89
CA GLU A 30 13.34 12.42 2.17
C GLU A 30 12.32 12.23 3.31
N PHE A 31 12.72 11.46 4.32
CA PHE A 31 11.94 11.22 5.52
C PHE A 31 12.72 11.65 6.75
N ASP A 32 12.17 12.64 7.46
CA ASP A 32 12.56 13.01 8.81
C ASP A 32 12.17 11.94 9.83
N ASP A 33 12.62 12.13 11.07
CA ASP A 33 12.43 11.16 12.15
C ASP A 33 10.95 10.86 12.42
N ASP A 34 10.08 11.86 12.33
CA ASP A 34 8.64 11.69 12.50
C ASP A 34 8.03 10.79 11.41
N ARG A 35 8.37 11.03 10.13
CA ARG A 35 7.90 10.17 9.04
C ARG A 35 8.47 8.76 9.15
N ARG A 36 9.73 8.61 9.54
CA ARG A 36 10.35 7.30 9.80
C ARG A 36 9.61 6.57 10.91
N ALA A 37 9.32 7.22 12.03
CA ALA A 37 8.57 6.64 13.13
C ALA A 37 7.17 6.18 12.68
N ILE A 38 6.49 6.96 11.85
CA ILE A 38 5.20 6.58 11.27
C ILE A 38 5.32 5.35 10.37
N ILE A 39 6.31 5.30 9.48
CA ILE A 39 6.52 4.15 8.57
C ILE A 39 6.74 2.86 9.38
N LYS A 40 7.54 2.94 10.44
CA LYS A 40 7.84 1.81 11.35
C LYS A 40 6.63 1.41 12.23
N SER A 41 5.74 2.35 12.54
CA SER A 41 4.57 2.10 13.40
C SER A 41 3.44 1.36 12.69
N TRP A 42 2.75 0.47 13.40
CA TRP A 42 1.51 -0.20 12.96
C TRP A 42 0.23 0.43 13.52
N HIS A 43 0.36 1.55 14.22
CA HIS A 43 -0.75 2.25 14.88
C HIS A 43 -1.41 3.27 13.95
N ASP A 44 -2.57 3.75 14.37
CA ASP A 44 -3.30 4.80 13.65
C ASP A 44 -2.47 6.08 13.54
N VAL A 45 -2.43 6.62 12.32
CA VAL A 45 -1.72 7.86 12.01
C VAL A 45 -2.74 8.99 11.87
N GLN A 46 -2.79 9.87 12.86
CA GLN A 46 -3.56 11.10 12.77
C GLN A 46 -2.87 12.08 11.83
N ALA A 47 -3.62 12.81 11.00
CA ALA A 47 -2.97 13.71 10.06
C ALA A 47 -3.83 14.85 9.53
N CYS A 48 -3.17 15.97 9.28
CA CYS A 48 -3.75 17.15 8.65
C CYS A 48 -3.79 17.01 7.11
N PRO A 49 -4.76 17.61 6.39
CA PRO A 49 -4.74 17.68 4.92
C PRO A 49 -3.39 18.19 4.39
N GLY A 50 -2.90 17.63 3.28
CA GLY A 50 -1.63 18.04 2.67
C GLY A 50 -0.34 17.52 3.34
N SER A 51 -0.42 16.76 4.44
CA SER A 51 0.75 16.31 5.21
C SER A 51 1.61 15.21 4.57
N GLY A 52 1.36 14.84 3.31
CA GLY A 52 2.11 13.77 2.63
C GLY A 52 1.77 12.33 3.09
N LYS A 53 0.66 12.13 3.82
CA LYS A 53 0.17 10.80 4.25
C LYS A 53 0.18 9.74 3.16
N THR A 54 -0.39 10.06 1.99
CA THR A 54 -0.52 9.10 0.89
C THR A 54 0.85 8.65 0.39
N THR A 55 1.86 9.52 0.45
CA THR A 55 3.25 9.20 0.15
C THR A 55 3.85 8.27 1.21
N ILE A 56 3.60 8.52 2.49
CA ILE A 56 4.04 7.64 3.59
C ILE A 56 3.44 6.24 3.44
N VAL A 57 2.13 6.15 3.15
CA VAL A 57 1.45 4.87 2.91
C VAL A 57 2.06 4.14 1.73
N ALA A 58 2.24 4.81 0.58
CA ALA A 58 2.84 4.20 -0.60
C ALA A 58 4.27 3.70 -0.33
N ALA A 59 5.11 4.50 0.35
CA ALA A 59 6.45 4.10 0.74
C ALA A 59 6.45 2.87 1.66
N LYS A 60 5.59 2.86 2.68
CA LYS A 60 5.44 1.69 3.57
C LYS A 60 5.04 0.43 2.80
N LEU A 61 4.11 0.54 1.85
CA LEU A 61 3.70 -0.60 1.03
C LEU A 61 4.85 -1.13 0.16
N LEU A 62 5.65 -0.26 -0.44
CA LEU A 62 6.81 -0.64 -1.26
C LEU A 62 7.91 -1.31 -0.42
N ILE A 63 8.11 -0.87 0.82
CA ILE A 63 9.01 -1.53 1.77
C ILE A 63 8.49 -2.91 2.17
N LEU A 64 7.20 -3.00 2.51
CA LEU A 64 6.57 -4.27 2.93
C LEU A 64 6.55 -5.29 1.78
N GLU A 65 6.35 -4.87 0.54
CA GLU A 65 6.36 -5.72 -0.64
C GLU A 65 7.65 -6.55 -0.74
N LYS A 66 8.81 -5.96 -0.41
CA LYS A 66 10.11 -6.64 -0.43
C LYS A 66 10.21 -7.73 0.64
N LYS A 67 9.45 -7.60 1.74
CA LYS A 67 9.40 -8.55 2.88
C LYS A 67 8.31 -9.62 2.71
N LEU A 68 7.24 -9.32 1.98
CA LEU A 68 6.12 -10.22 1.71
C LEU A 68 6.41 -11.08 0.46
N ARG A 69 7.40 -12.00 0.56
CA ARG A 69 7.84 -12.84 -0.58
C ARG A 69 7.15 -14.20 -0.69
N SER A 70 6.35 -14.64 0.27
CA SER A 70 5.61 -15.91 0.15
C SER A 70 4.36 -15.73 -0.71
N ALA A 71 3.98 -16.77 -1.46
CA ALA A 71 2.80 -16.75 -2.33
C ALA A 71 1.47 -16.43 -1.63
N ASP A 72 1.39 -16.69 -0.32
CA ASP A 72 0.14 -16.60 0.45
C ASP A 72 0.08 -15.38 1.39
N MET A 73 1.09 -14.49 1.35
CA MET A 73 1.12 -13.28 2.17
C MET A 73 1.00 -12.04 1.28
N GLY A 74 0.11 -11.12 1.66
CA GLY A 74 -0.11 -9.88 0.95
C GLY A 74 -0.60 -8.77 1.87
N VAL A 75 -0.80 -7.59 1.29
CA VAL A 75 -1.38 -6.44 1.96
C VAL A 75 -2.85 -6.26 1.57
N CYS A 76 -3.65 -5.79 2.52
CA CYS A 76 -5.00 -5.30 2.27
C CYS A 76 -5.05 -3.82 2.62
N VAL A 77 -5.23 -2.98 1.60
CA VAL A 77 -5.34 -1.53 1.73
C VAL A 77 -6.77 -1.15 1.44
N LEU A 78 -7.44 -0.62 2.47
CA LEU A 78 -8.83 -0.19 2.41
C LEU A 78 -8.92 1.34 2.46
N THR A 79 -9.66 1.92 1.52
CA THR A 79 -9.95 3.36 1.49
C THR A 79 -11.45 3.63 1.48
N HIS A 80 -11.83 4.87 1.78
CA HIS A 80 -13.22 5.31 1.64
C HIS A 80 -13.57 5.80 0.22
N THR A 81 -12.57 6.18 -0.58
CA THR A 81 -12.81 6.81 -1.90
C THR A 81 -11.90 6.24 -2.98
N ASN A 82 -12.42 6.25 -4.20
CA ASN A 82 -11.65 5.92 -5.40
C ASN A 82 -10.49 6.89 -5.62
N VAL A 83 -10.63 8.16 -5.21
CA VAL A 83 -9.54 9.15 -5.31
C VAL A 83 -8.34 8.71 -4.47
N ALA A 84 -8.56 8.36 -3.19
CA ALA A 84 -7.48 7.88 -2.32
C ALA A 84 -6.87 6.56 -2.83
N ARG A 85 -7.70 5.64 -3.33
CA ARG A 85 -7.24 4.40 -3.98
C ARG A 85 -6.31 4.71 -5.14
N ASN A 86 -6.74 5.56 -6.07
CA ASN A 86 -6.00 5.87 -7.29
C ASN A 86 -4.70 6.63 -6.97
N GLU A 87 -4.71 7.50 -5.97
CA GLU A 87 -3.50 8.17 -5.48
C GLU A 87 -2.45 7.21 -4.91
N ILE A 88 -2.88 6.13 -4.25
CA ILE A 88 -1.97 5.09 -3.74
C ILE A 88 -1.43 4.28 -4.92
N ILE A 89 -2.29 3.83 -5.83
CA ILE A 89 -1.91 3.06 -7.02
C ILE A 89 -0.90 3.83 -7.87
N ALA A 90 -1.18 5.10 -8.19
CA ALA A 90 -0.28 5.92 -8.98
C ALA A 90 1.11 6.09 -8.35
N ARG A 91 1.19 6.10 -7.01
CA ARG A 91 2.46 6.23 -6.27
C ARG A 91 3.24 4.93 -6.17
N ILE A 92 2.57 3.78 -6.06
CA ILE A 92 3.29 2.50 -6.02
C ILE A 92 3.71 2.09 -7.44
N GLU A 93 2.90 2.35 -8.46
CA GLU A 93 3.20 2.03 -9.87
C GLU A 93 4.36 2.86 -10.44
N SER A 94 4.76 3.96 -9.79
CA SER A 94 5.98 4.67 -10.13
C SER A 94 7.25 3.87 -9.78
N HIS A 95 7.12 2.81 -8.98
CA HIS A 95 8.22 1.92 -8.61
C HIS A 95 8.02 0.53 -9.24
N PRO A 96 9.06 -0.12 -9.79
CA PRO A 96 8.90 -1.42 -10.47
C PRO A 96 8.28 -2.52 -9.60
N SER A 97 8.55 -2.51 -8.29
CA SER A 97 7.94 -3.48 -7.35
C SER A 97 6.46 -3.21 -7.07
N GLY A 98 5.96 -2.01 -7.39
CA GLY A 98 4.56 -1.66 -7.18
C GLY A 98 3.58 -2.49 -7.98
N PHE A 99 4.00 -3.04 -9.13
CA PHE A 99 3.16 -3.94 -9.91
C PHE A 99 2.78 -5.20 -9.14
N ARG A 100 3.66 -5.75 -8.28
CA ARG A 100 3.31 -6.91 -7.44
C ARG A 100 2.19 -6.58 -6.43
N LEU A 101 2.13 -5.34 -5.94
CA LEU A 101 1.08 -4.88 -5.03
C LEU A 101 -0.30 -4.77 -5.68
N THR A 102 -0.40 -4.78 -7.02
CA THR A 102 -1.69 -4.80 -7.73
C THR A 102 -2.17 -6.22 -8.06
N GLN A 103 -1.35 -7.24 -7.76
CA GLN A 103 -1.62 -8.64 -8.02
C GLN A 103 -1.94 -9.41 -6.74
N TYR A 104 -2.61 -10.55 -6.89
CA TYR A 104 -2.83 -11.51 -5.80
C TYR A 104 -1.51 -11.88 -5.10
N PRO A 105 -1.46 -12.02 -3.77
CA PRO A 105 -2.58 -11.98 -2.80
C PRO A 105 -2.95 -10.57 -2.29
N ASN A 106 -2.49 -9.49 -2.92
CA ASN A 106 -2.73 -8.13 -2.46
C ASN A 106 -4.12 -7.60 -2.86
N PHE A 107 -4.64 -6.67 -2.07
CA PHE A 107 -5.83 -5.88 -2.39
C PHE A 107 -5.60 -4.40 -2.09
N ILE A 108 -5.88 -3.54 -3.06
CA ILE A 108 -5.91 -2.09 -2.90
C ILE A 108 -7.21 -1.57 -3.49
N GLY A 109 -8.11 -1.11 -2.63
CA GLY A 109 -9.44 -0.72 -3.06
C GLY A 109 -10.24 -0.04 -1.97
N THR A 110 -11.47 0.30 -2.33
CA THR A 110 -12.45 0.83 -1.36
C THR A 110 -12.99 -0.28 -0.47
N ILE A 111 -13.52 0.11 0.70
CA ILE A 111 -14.23 -0.82 1.59
C ILE A 111 -15.40 -1.48 0.85
N GLN A 112 -16.14 -0.71 0.04
CA GLN A 112 -17.24 -1.22 -0.77
C GLN A 112 -16.78 -2.29 -1.77
N GLU A 113 -15.70 -2.05 -2.50
CA GLU A 113 -15.13 -3.04 -3.42
C GLU A 113 -14.68 -4.30 -2.68
N PHE A 114 -14.07 -4.16 -1.50
CA PHE A 114 -13.64 -5.31 -0.68
C PHE A 114 -14.84 -6.16 -0.26
N VAL A 115 -15.86 -5.54 0.33
CA VAL A 115 -17.08 -6.21 0.77
C VAL A 115 -17.76 -6.89 -0.42
N ASN A 116 -17.93 -6.18 -1.53
CA ASN A 116 -18.57 -6.75 -2.71
C ASN A 116 -17.81 -7.97 -3.25
N ARG A 117 -16.48 -7.88 -3.35
CA ARG A 117 -15.64 -8.94 -3.94
C ARG A 117 -15.51 -10.17 -3.05
N TYR A 118 -15.26 -9.98 -1.76
CA TYR A 118 -14.85 -11.06 -0.87
C TYR A 118 -15.93 -11.52 0.11
N LEU A 119 -17.01 -10.74 0.31
CA LEU A 119 -18.09 -11.10 1.23
C LEU A 119 -19.43 -11.28 0.51
N ALA A 120 -19.93 -10.22 -0.12
CA ALA A 120 -21.26 -10.21 -0.70
C ALA A 120 -21.39 -11.15 -1.90
N THR A 121 -20.46 -11.06 -2.88
CA THR A 121 -20.52 -11.95 -4.06
C THR A 121 -20.38 -13.42 -3.69
N PRO A 122 -19.41 -13.84 -2.83
CA PRO A 122 -19.34 -15.22 -2.36
C PRO A 122 -20.61 -15.68 -1.63
N TYR A 123 -21.18 -14.84 -0.75
CA TYR A 123 -22.41 -15.17 -0.03
C TYR A 123 -23.62 -15.35 -0.96
N LEU A 124 -23.82 -14.43 -1.91
CA LEU A 124 -24.92 -14.54 -2.87
C LEU A 124 -24.80 -15.81 -3.73
N ARG A 125 -23.57 -16.13 -4.18
CA ARG A 125 -23.30 -17.39 -4.89
C ARG A 125 -23.59 -18.62 -4.04
N SER A 126 -23.31 -18.59 -2.73
CA SER A 126 -23.59 -19.74 -1.86
C SER A 126 -25.07 -19.97 -1.59
N ILE A 127 -25.94 -19.01 -1.92
CA ILE A 127 -27.40 -19.14 -1.88
C ILE A 127 -28.04 -19.14 -3.29
N GLU A 128 -27.23 -19.44 -4.32
CA GLU A 128 -27.65 -19.54 -5.73
C GLU A 128 -28.27 -18.25 -6.31
N MET A 129 -28.00 -17.10 -5.71
CA MET A 129 -28.38 -15.80 -6.23
C MET A 129 -27.28 -15.25 -7.13
N ASN A 130 -27.53 -15.23 -8.44
CA ASN A 130 -26.62 -14.61 -9.39
C ASN A 130 -26.84 -13.09 -9.44
N LEU A 131 -25.76 -12.32 -9.26
CA LEU A 131 -25.72 -10.92 -9.66
C LEU A 131 -25.63 -10.87 -11.18
N SER A 132 -26.71 -10.46 -11.84
CA SER A 132 -26.65 -9.99 -13.23
C SER A 132 -25.83 -8.71 -13.25
N ALA A 133 -24.61 -8.77 -13.77
CA ALA A 133 -23.76 -7.61 -14.00
C ALA A 133 -24.28 -6.77 -15.16
#